data_AF-A0A7V1Z6Y9-F1
#
_entry.id   AF-A0A7V1Z6Y9-F1
#
_cell.length_a   1.000
_cell.length_b   1.000
_cell.length_c   1.000
_cell.angle_alpha   90.00
_cell.angle_beta   90.00
_cell.angle_gamma   90.00
#
_symmetry.space_group_name_H-M   'P 1'
#
loop_
_entity.id
_entity.type
_entity.pdbx_description
1 polymer ?
#
loop_
_entity_poly.entity_id
_entity_poly.type
_entity_poly.pdbx_seq_one_letter_code
_entity_poly.pdbx_strand_id
1 'polypeptide(L)'
;MRLSSYPVLCYQPGCGQPALYKIAAEWSDGVTQELKTYGLTCAEHLRLWYQRALHSQKRCRLAPGEYLGEPAVYRFQRNVRDVELVRLKELEEQLRRELAGETRP
;
A
#
# COMPACT_ATOMS: atom_id res chain seq x y z
N MET A 1 19.15 -15.00 -19.13
CA MET A 1 19.20 -13.52 -19.14
C MET A 1 19.13 -13.02 -17.71
N ARG A 2 20.13 -12.27 -17.23
CA ARG A 2 20.03 -11.60 -15.92
C ARG A 2 19.27 -10.29 -16.14
N LEU A 3 18.03 -10.22 -15.68
CA LEU A 3 17.31 -8.95 -15.59
C LEU A 3 18.14 -8.03 -14.69
N SER A 4 18.68 -6.96 -15.28
CA SER A 4 19.34 -5.89 -14.55
C SER A 4 18.42 -5.45 -13.41
N SER A 5 18.85 -5.69 -12.18
CA SER A 5 18.00 -5.57 -10.99
C SER A 5 17.95 -4.13 -10.52
N TYR A 6 17.38 -3.25 -11.33
CA TYR A 6 17.12 -1.88 -10.92
C TYR A 6 16.22 -1.92 -9.67
N PRO A 7 16.63 -1.26 -8.57
CA PRO A 7 15.83 -1.22 -7.36
C PRO A 7 14.50 -0.55 -7.69
N VAL A 8 13.40 -1.12 -7.18
CA VAL A 8 12.12 -0.44 -7.23
C VAL A 8 12.18 0.64 -6.15
N LEU A 9 12.03 1.89 -6.57
CA LEU A 9 12.19 3.04 -5.69
C LEU A 9 10.86 3.44 -5.06
N CYS A 10 10.95 4.16 -3.94
CA CYS A 10 9.82 4.79 -3.32
C CYS A 10 9.12 5.74 -4.30
N TYR A 11 7.79 5.68 -4.33
CA TYR A 11 6.95 6.50 -5.19
C TYR A 11 6.94 7.98 -4.81
N GLN A 12 7.46 8.34 -3.63
CA GLN A 12 7.54 9.74 -3.25
C GLN A 12 8.50 10.49 -4.20
N PRO A 13 8.02 11.57 -4.85
CA PRO A 13 8.87 12.38 -5.73
C PRO A 13 10.11 12.88 -4.98
N GLY A 14 11.29 12.69 -5.58
CA GLY A 14 12.56 13.14 -5.01
C GLY A 14 13.16 12.25 -3.91
N CYS A 15 12.50 11.17 -3.48
CA CYS A 15 13.03 10.32 -2.40
C CYS A 15 14.23 9.46 -2.83
N GLY A 16 14.12 8.74 -3.97
CA GLY A 16 15.19 7.89 -4.49
C GLY A 16 15.57 6.66 -3.64
N GLN A 17 14.95 6.47 -2.47
CA GLN A 17 15.20 5.31 -1.61
C GLN A 17 14.53 4.05 -2.15
N PRO A 18 15.10 2.84 -1.92
CA PRO A 18 14.44 1.59 -2.25
C PRO A 18 13.09 1.43 -1.54
N ALA A 19 12.10 0.90 -2.24
CA ALA A 19 10.82 0.53 -1.66
C ALA A 19 10.98 -0.71 -0.75
N LEU A 20 10.49 -0.60 0.48
CA LEU A 20 10.46 -1.66 1.48
C LEU A 20 9.03 -2.17 1.73
N TYR A 21 8.04 -1.34 1.42
CA TYR A 21 6.64 -1.59 1.68
C TYR A 21 5.79 -1.38 0.44
N LYS A 22 4.72 -2.16 0.33
CA LYS A 22 3.64 -1.96 -0.63
C LYS A 22 2.38 -1.63 0.16
N ILE A 23 1.68 -0.57 -0.25
CA ILE A 23 0.36 -0.23 0.28
C ILE A 23 -0.65 -0.61 -0.79
N ALA A 24 -1.55 -1.53 -0.44
CA ALA A 24 -2.58 -2.02 -1.35
C ALA A 24 -3.86 -2.36 -0.58
N ALA A 25 -4.99 -2.43 -1.28
CA ALA A 25 -6.23 -2.98 -0.75
C ALA A 25 -6.69 -4.14 -1.63
N GLU A 26 -7.35 -5.11 -1.02
CA GLU A 26 -8.09 -6.13 -1.77
C GLU A 26 -9.19 -5.47 -2.58
N TRP A 27 -9.30 -5.81 -3.85
CA TRP A 27 -10.34 -5.36 -4.74
C TRP A 27 -10.91 -6.53 -5.52
N SER A 28 -12.20 -6.49 -5.79
CA SER A 28 -12.89 -7.49 -6.58
C SER A 28 -14.05 -6.85 -7.33
N ASP A 29 -14.34 -7.32 -8.54
CA ASP A 29 -15.53 -6.98 -9.34
C ASP A 29 -16.60 -8.09 -9.32
N GLY A 30 -16.46 -9.04 -8.38
CA GLY A 30 -17.30 -10.24 -8.30
C GLY A 30 -16.85 -11.40 -9.20
N VAL A 31 -15.90 -11.17 -10.12
CA VAL A 31 -15.32 -12.21 -11.00
C VAL A 31 -13.83 -12.39 -10.72
N THR A 32 -13.12 -11.29 -10.56
CA THR A 32 -11.67 -11.22 -10.33
C THR A 32 -11.38 -10.74 -8.91
N GLN A 33 -10.22 -11.10 -8.39
CA GLN A 33 -9.71 -10.63 -7.10
C GLN A 33 -8.26 -10.22 -7.26
N GLU A 34 -7.95 -8.99 -6.89
CA GLU A 34 -6.63 -8.40 -7.07
C GLU A 34 -6.25 -7.50 -5.88
N LEU A 35 -4.96 -7.15 -5.81
CA LEU A 35 -4.49 -6.10 -4.90
C LEU A 35 -4.39 -4.76 -5.64
N LYS A 36 -5.36 -3.87 -5.38
CA LYS A 36 -5.32 -2.49 -5.84
C LYS A 36 -4.18 -1.75 -5.13
N THR A 37 -3.12 -1.48 -5.87
CA THR A 37 -1.91 -0.83 -5.33
C THR A 37 -2.08 0.69 -5.25
N TYR A 38 -1.82 1.26 -4.08
CA TYR A 38 -1.79 2.71 -3.86
C TYR A 38 -0.38 3.27 -3.90
N GLY A 39 0.64 2.49 -3.51
CA GLY A 39 2.03 2.94 -3.62
C GLY A 39 3.06 1.92 -3.13
N LEU A 40 4.31 2.12 -3.58
CA LEU A 40 5.51 1.44 -3.07
C LEU A 40 6.38 2.46 -2.34
N THR A 41 6.80 2.16 -1.11
CA THR A 41 7.36 3.17 -0.21
C THR A 41 8.56 2.68 0.58
N CYS A 42 9.48 3.59 0.89
CA CYS A 42 10.47 3.39 1.93
C CYS A 42 9.82 3.58 3.33
N ALA A 43 10.56 3.31 4.40
CA ALA A 43 10.06 3.47 5.77
C ALA A 43 9.68 4.92 6.11
N GLU A 44 10.45 5.89 5.65
CA GLU A 44 10.24 7.32 5.92
C GLU A 44 8.89 7.81 5.35
N HIS A 45 8.56 7.40 4.13
CA HIS A 45 7.35 7.85 3.45
C HIS A 45 6.14 6.92 3.65
N LEU A 46 6.30 5.84 4.43
CA LEU A 46 5.24 4.86 4.64
C LEU A 46 3.97 5.50 5.18
N ARG A 47 4.08 6.31 6.24
CA ARG A 47 2.92 6.94 6.89
C ARG A 47 2.17 7.90 5.95
N LEU A 48 2.90 8.76 5.24
CA LEU A 48 2.33 9.69 4.26
C LEU A 48 1.50 8.96 3.19
N TRP A 49 2.06 7.90 2.62
CA TRP A 49 1.38 7.14 1.58
C TRP A 49 0.25 6.28 2.13
N TYR A 50 0.36 5.78 3.36
CA TYR A 50 -0.73 5.06 4.02
C TYR A 50 -1.95 5.99 4.22
N GLN A 51 -1.72 7.21 4.69
CA GLN A 51 -2.75 8.25 4.78
C GLN A 51 -3.37 8.58 3.42
N ARG A 52 -2.54 8.75 2.38
CA ARG A 52 -3.03 8.98 1.00
C ARG A 52 -3.87 7.82 0.47
N ALA A 53 -3.49 6.58 0.78
CA ALA A 53 -4.24 5.39 0.40
C ALA A 53 -5.61 5.36 1.08
N LEU A 54 -5.69 5.65 2.38
CA LEU A 54 -6.95 5.77 3.11
C LEU A 54 -7.85 6.85 2.50
N HIS A 55 -7.29 8.01 2.16
CA HIS A 55 -8.07 9.08 1.52
C HIS A 55 -8.54 8.69 0.12
N SER A 56 -7.70 8.01 -0.67
CA SER A 56 -8.02 7.56 -2.02
C SER A 56 -9.10 6.48 -2.01
N GLN A 57 -9.01 5.52 -1.09
CA GLN A 57 -10.00 4.46 -0.92
C GLN A 57 -11.39 5.06 -0.60
N LYS A 58 -11.45 6.01 0.34
CA LYS A 58 -12.70 6.70 0.71
C LYS A 58 -13.34 7.47 -0.44
N ARG A 59 -12.56 7.91 -1.42
CA ARG A 59 -13.04 8.61 -2.62
C ARG A 59 -13.39 7.67 -3.77
N CYS A 60 -13.02 6.40 -3.69
CA CYS A 60 -13.30 5.42 -4.71
C CYS A 60 -14.81 5.10 -4.72
N ARG A 61 -15.48 5.37 -5.84
CA ARG A 61 -16.85 4.94 -6.05
C ARG A 61 -16.81 3.53 -6.63
N LEU A 62 -17.52 2.61 -6.00
CA LEU A 62 -17.63 1.22 -6.45
C LEU A 62 -18.85 1.05 -7.35
N ALA A 63 -18.70 0.28 -8.42
CA ALA A 63 -19.82 -0.19 -9.19
C ALA A 63 -20.60 -1.27 -8.41
N PRO A 64 -21.87 -1.54 -8.74
CA PRO A 64 -22.62 -2.63 -8.12
C PRO A 64 -21.89 -3.96 -8.27
N GLY A 65 -21.72 -4.68 -7.16
CA GLY A 65 -21.00 -5.96 -7.15
C GLY A 65 -19.48 -5.84 -6.92
N GLU A 66 -18.91 -4.63 -6.95
CA GLU A 66 -17.52 -4.43 -6.60
C GLU A 66 -17.30 -4.38 -5.08
N TYR A 67 -16.16 -4.90 -4.66
CA TYR A 67 -15.64 -4.82 -3.30
C TYR A 67 -14.28 -4.11 -3.32
N LEU A 68 -14.06 -3.23 -2.34
CA LEU A 68 -12.76 -2.62 -2.09
C LEU A 68 -12.51 -2.60 -0.58
N GLY A 69 -11.54 -3.40 -0.15
CA GLY A 69 -11.11 -3.51 1.22
C GLY A 69 -10.39 -2.27 1.73
N GLU A 70 -10.00 -2.32 3.00
CA GLU A 70 -9.16 -1.28 3.59
C GLU A 70 -7.73 -1.36 3.06
N PRO A 71 -7.05 -0.21 2.87
CA PRO A 71 -5.62 -0.19 2.64
C PRO A 71 -4.84 -0.89 3.75
N ALA A 72 -4.00 -1.82 3.32
CA ALA A 72 -3.12 -2.64 4.14
C ALA A 72 -1.66 -2.38 3.75
N VAL A 73 -0.74 -2.72 4.67
CA VAL A 73 0.69 -2.59 4.47
C VAL A 73 1.29 -3.97 4.31
N TYR A 74 2.02 -4.17 3.21
CA TYR A 74 2.69 -5.41 2.90
C TYR A 74 4.20 -5.19 2.85
N ARG A 75 4.96 -6.21 3.28
CA ARG A 75 6.41 -6.23 3.06
C ARG A 75 6.67 -6.39 1.57
N PHE A 76 7.30 -5.40 0.94
CA PHE A 76 7.65 -5.49 -0.47
C PHE A 76 8.83 -6.43 -0.66
N GLN A 77 8.67 -7.41 -1.55
CA GLN A 77 9.72 -8.32 -1.98
C GLN A 77 9.74 -8.39 -3.50
N ARG A 78 10.91 -8.25 -4.11
CA ARG A 78 11.05 -8.34 -5.57
C ARG A 78 10.78 -9.77 -6.01
N ASN A 79 10.13 -9.91 -7.17
CA ASN A 79 9.78 -11.21 -7.79
C ASN A 79 8.81 -12.08 -6.96
N VAL A 80 8.19 -11.52 -5.91
CA VAL A 80 7.13 -12.18 -5.16
C VAL A 80 5.80 -11.67 -5.71
N ARG A 81 4.88 -12.59 -5.97
CA ARG A 81 3.54 -12.21 -6.45
C ARG A 81 2.75 -11.55 -5.32
N ASP A 82 1.81 -10.71 -5.71
CA ASP A 82 0.97 -9.96 -4.77
C ASP A 82 0.25 -10.84 -3.74
N VAL A 83 -0.21 -12.03 -4.15
CA VAL A 83 -0.89 -12.99 -3.28
C VAL A 83 0.02 -13.65 -2.24
N GLU A 84 1.35 -13.55 -2.42
CA GLU A 84 2.36 -14.12 -1.53
C GLU A 84 2.98 -13.06 -0.61
N LEU A 85 2.55 -11.80 -0.71
CA LEU A 85 3.09 -10.72 0.12
C LEU A 85 2.62 -10.83 1.57
N VAL A 86 3.55 -10.65 2.49
CA VAL A 86 3.27 -10.68 3.93
C VAL A 86 2.66 -9.36 4.37
N ARG A 87 1.39 -9.39 4.81
CA ARG A 87 0.71 -8.26 5.44
C ARG A 87 1.28 -8.01 6.84
N LEU A 88 1.59 -6.75 7.14
CA LEU A 88 2.23 -6.30 8.38
C LEU A 88 1.19 -5.63 9.29
N LYS A 89 0.36 -6.42 9.96
CA LYS A 89 -0.78 -5.93 10.76
C LYS A 89 -0.36 -5.05 11.93
N GLU A 90 0.73 -5.38 12.61
CA GLU A 90 1.23 -4.58 13.74
C GLU A 90 1.64 -3.17 13.27
N LEU A 91 2.25 -3.09 12.08
CA LEU A 91 2.65 -1.82 11.48
C LEU A 91 1.43 -1.00 11.03
N GLU A 92 0.39 -1.65 10.51
CA GLU A 92 -0.89 -1.00 10.21
C GLU A 92 -1.52 -0.39 11.47
N GLU A 93 -1.56 -1.13 12.57
CA GLU A 93 -2.09 -0.64 13.85
C GLU A 93 -1.29 0.55 14.38
N GLN A 94 0.03 0.48 14.32
CA GLN A 94 0.89 1.60 14.69
C GLN A 94 0.58 2.85 13.86
N LEU A 95 0.53 2.71 12.53
CA LEU A 95 0.22 3.82 11.63
C LEU A 95 -1.17 4.42 11.89
N ARG A 96 -2.17 3.57 12.18
CA ARG A 96 -3.51 4.05 12.55
C ARG A 96 -3.49 4.85 13.85
N ARG A 97 -2.72 4.41 14.87
CA ARG A 97 -2.57 5.15 16.13
C ARG A 97 -1.87 6.49 15.93
N GLU A 98 -0.79 6.51 15.14
CA GLU A 98 -0.06 7.74 14.82
C GLU A 98 -0.95 8.76 14.09
N LEU A 99 -1.71 8.31 13.08
CA LEU A 99 -2.64 9.16 12.36
C LEU A 99 -3.81 9.63 13.22
N ALA A 100 -4.32 8.80 14.13
CA ALA A 100 -5.35 9.20 15.08
C ALA A 100 -4.85 10.26 16.08
N GLY A 101 -3.61 10.12 16.56
CA GLY A 101 -2.99 11.03 17.54
C GLY A 101 -2.71 12.44 17.02
N GLU A 102 -2.50 12.61 15.71
CA GLU A 102 -2.36 13.93 15.07
C GLU A 102 -3.68 14.69 14.92
N THR A 103 -4.82 14.01 15.06
CA THR A 103 -6.15 14.65 14.94
C THR A 103 -6.55 15.46 16.18
N ARG A 104 -5.61 15.78 17.07
CA ARG A 104 -5.87 16.56 18.28
C ARG A 104 -5.48 18.03 18.03
N PRO A 105 -6.43 18.98 18.09
CA PRO A 105 -6.19 20.40 17.86
C PRO A 105 -5.30 21.04 18.93
#